data_AF-A0A2D6W1P0-F1
#
_entry.id   AF-A0A2D6W1P0-F1
#
_cell.length_a   1.000
_cell.length_b   1.000
_cell.length_c   1.000
_cell.angle_alpha   90.00
_cell.angle_beta   90.00
_cell.angle_gamma   90.00
#
_symmetry.space_group_name_H-M   'P 1'
#
loop_
_entity.id
_entity.type
_entity.pdbx_description
1 polymer ?
#
loop_
_entity_poly.entity_id
_entity_poly.type
_entity_poly.pdbx_seq_one_letter_code
_entity_poly.pdbx_strand_id
1 'polypeptide(L)'
;MTDETTRCFRGQPVEATPEAFGELRPSDVAQHATDELRRRFQADGYLYLPALLDCDTILAARREILERLDRQGYLDRNHPLMDGVAHEKSAVSAESKHIYVVDIDMQCNII
;
A
#
# COMPACT_ATOMS: atom_id res chain seq x y z
N MET A 1 -30.27 3.74 -14.76
CA MET A 1 -29.67 4.79 -13.91
C MET A 1 -29.92 4.32 -12.48
N THR A 2 -29.10 3.50 -11.85
CA THR A 2 -27.62 3.45 -11.73
C THR A 2 -27.10 2.00 -11.76
N ASP A 3 -25.94 1.77 -12.38
CA ASP A 3 -25.21 0.50 -12.37
C ASP A 3 -24.40 0.44 -11.06
N GLU A 4 -24.93 -0.20 -10.02
CA GLU A 4 -24.18 -0.46 -8.79
C GLU A 4 -23.08 -1.47 -9.11
N THR A 5 -21.87 -0.96 -9.36
CA THR A 5 -20.69 -1.76 -9.68
C THR A 5 -20.43 -2.73 -8.54
N THR A 6 -20.83 -3.98 -8.73
CA THR A 6 -20.55 -5.07 -7.78
C THR A 6 -19.04 -5.15 -7.62
N ARG A 7 -18.55 -4.81 -6.42
CA ARG A 7 -17.12 -4.94 -6.10
C ARG A 7 -16.83 -6.41 -5.83
N CYS A 8 -15.81 -6.97 -6.48
CA CYS A 8 -15.45 -8.37 -6.32
C CYS A 8 -13.98 -8.53 -5.90
N PHE A 9 -13.71 -9.46 -4.99
CA PHE A 9 -12.36 -9.92 -4.64
C PHE A 9 -12.20 -11.36 -5.11
N ARG A 10 -11.22 -11.62 -5.99
CA ARG A 10 -11.03 -12.94 -6.64
C ARG A 10 -12.31 -13.48 -7.32
N GLY A 11 -13.10 -12.58 -7.89
CA GLY A 11 -14.37 -12.93 -8.55
C GLY A 11 -15.53 -13.26 -7.59
N GLN A 12 -15.32 -13.16 -6.28
CA GLN A 12 -16.39 -13.26 -5.29
C GLN A 12 -16.91 -11.86 -4.97
N PRO A 13 -18.24 -11.64 -4.97
CA PRO A 13 -18.81 -10.35 -4.60
C PRO A 13 -18.42 -10.01 -3.17
N VAL A 14 -17.99 -8.77 -2.97
CA VAL A 14 -17.66 -8.19 -1.67
C VAL A 14 -18.78 -7.25 -1.31
N GLU A 15 -19.33 -7.44 -0.11
CA GLU A 15 -20.32 -6.53 0.43
C GLU A 15 -19.70 -5.13 0.58
N ALA A 16 -20.29 -4.15 -0.09
CA ALA A 16 -19.73 -2.80 -0.21
C ALA A 16 -20.26 -1.82 0.85
N THR A 17 -21.01 -2.32 1.84
CA THR A 17 -21.61 -1.50 2.90
C THR A 17 -20.52 -0.97 3.83
N PRO A 18 -20.62 0.26 4.34
CA PRO A 18 -19.69 0.78 5.33
C PRO A 18 -19.55 -0.16 6.55
N GLU A 19 -20.63 -0.84 6.93
CA GLU A 19 -20.67 -1.78 8.05
C GLU A 19 -19.90 -3.08 7.77
N ALA A 20 -19.80 -3.50 6.51
CA ALA A 20 -18.97 -4.63 6.10
C ALA A 20 -17.47 -4.31 6.19
N PHE A 21 -17.10 -3.03 6.14
CA PHE A 21 -15.73 -2.55 6.36
C PHE A 21 -15.61 -1.89 7.74
N GLY A 22 -15.45 -2.71 8.79
CA GLY A 22 -15.17 -2.19 10.13
C GLY A 22 -13.87 -1.38 10.20
N GLU A 23 -13.76 -0.51 11.21
CA GLU A 23 -12.52 0.25 11.45
C GLU A 23 -11.34 -0.66 11.80
N LEU A 24 -10.14 -0.31 11.33
CA LEU A 24 -8.91 -0.99 11.74
C LEU A 24 -8.61 -0.61 13.19
N ARG A 25 -8.72 -1.59 14.09
CA ARG A 25 -8.43 -1.37 15.52
C ARG A 25 -6.93 -1.27 15.74
N PRO A 26 -6.39 -0.15 16.27
CA PRO A 26 -4.96 -0.01 16.54
C PRO A 26 -4.46 -1.15 17.41
N SER A 27 -3.37 -1.78 16.99
CA SER A 27 -2.63 -2.76 17.78
C SER A 27 -1.70 -1.98 18.69
N ASP A 28 -2.11 -1.82 19.94
CA ASP A 28 -1.32 -1.14 20.94
C ASP A 28 0.07 -1.79 21.07
N VAL A 29 1.09 -0.97 20.91
CA VAL A 29 2.51 -1.37 20.99
C VAL A 29 3.11 -0.94 22.33
N ALA A 30 2.31 -0.35 23.24
CA ALA A 30 2.77 0.45 24.37
C ALA A 30 3.83 -0.20 25.26
N GLN A 31 4.05 -1.53 25.23
CA GLN A 31 5.14 -2.16 25.97
C GLN A 31 5.73 -3.40 25.27
N HIS A 32 6.15 -3.35 24.00
CA HIS A 32 6.96 -4.40 23.35
C HIS A 32 6.51 -5.86 23.62
N ALA A 33 5.21 -6.08 23.85
CA ALA A 33 4.70 -7.40 24.18
C ALA A 33 4.50 -8.12 22.86
N THR A 34 5.58 -8.65 22.29
CA THR A 34 5.56 -9.46 21.07
C THR A 34 4.48 -10.55 21.14
N ASP A 35 4.17 -11.05 22.34
CA ASP A 35 3.10 -12.00 22.58
C ASP A 35 1.70 -11.43 22.39
N GLU A 36 1.44 -10.18 22.78
CA GLU A 36 0.15 -9.52 22.52
C GLU A 36 -0.05 -9.26 21.03
N LEU A 37 1.00 -8.83 20.33
CA LEU A 37 0.95 -8.68 18.87
C LEU A 37 0.69 -10.03 18.19
N ARG A 38 1.34 -11.11 18.64
CA ARG A 38 1.10 -12.46 18.12
C ARG A 38 -0.32 -12.93 18.39
N ARG A 39 -0.84 -12.70 19.60
CA ARG A 39 -2.22 -13.02 19.98
C ARG A 39 -3.22 -12.27 19.11
N ARG A 40 -3.00 -10.97 18.86
CA ARG A 40 -3.84 -10.17 17.98
C ARG A 40 -3.77 -10.61 16.53
N PHE A 41 -2.58 -10.92 16.02
CA PHE A 41 -2.45 -11.45 14.67
C PHE A 41 -3.20 -12.77 14.49
N GLN A 42 -3.15 -13.65 15.50
CA GLN A 42 -3.91 -14.91 15.48
C GLN A 42 -5.43 -14.71 15.58
N ALA A 43 -5.88 -13.74 16.38
CA ALA A 43 -7.32 -13.50 16.60
C ALA A 43 -7.97 -12.69 15.47
N ASP A 44 -7.30 -11.62 15.04
CA ASP A 44 -7.86 -10.63 14.11
C ASP A 44 -7.40 -10.88 12.66
N GLY A 45 -6.30 -11.63 12.44
CA GLY A 45 -5.72 -11.88 11.12
C GLY A 45 -4.92 -10.70 10.53
N TYR A 46 -4.81 -9.59 11.28
CA TYR A 46 -4.08 -8.39 10.87
C TYR A 46 -3.47 -7.67 12.08
N LEU A 47 -2.57 -6.73 11.82
CA LEU A 47 -2.06 -5.77 12.80
C LEU A 47 -2.10 -4.37 12.19
N TYR A 48 -2.67 -3.41 12.93
CA TYR A 48 -2.64 -2.01 12.54
C TYR A 48 -1.71 -1.23 13.47
N LEU A 49 -0.54 -0.85 12.98
CA LEU A 49 0.54 -0.23 13.75
C LEU A 49 0.74 1.22 13.28
N PRO A 50 -0.05 2.19 13.80
CA PRO A 50 0.10 3.59 13.42
C PRO A 50 1.48 4.11 13.85
N ALA A 51 2.07 4.97 13.01
CA ALA A 51 3.38 5.60 13.25
C ALA A 51 4.56 4.63 13.42
N LEU A 52 4.44 3.36 13.00
CA LEU A 52 5.56 2.42 12.98
C LEU A 52 6.67 2.85 12.02
N LEU A 53 6.27 3.46 10.89
CA LEU A 53 7.17 3.91 9.85
C LEU A 53 7.37 5.42 9.97
N ASP A 54 8.63 5.84 9.89
CA ASP A 54 8.98 7.25 9.79
C ASP A 54 8.51 7.83 8.45
N CYS A 55 7.70 8.89 8.51
CA CYS A 55 7.10 9.51 7.34
C CYS A 55 8.16 10.06 6.39
N ASP A 56 9.25 10.63 6.90
CA ASP A 56 10.29 11.21 6.06
C ASP A 56 11.03 10.13 5.27
N THR A 57 11.36 9.00 5.91
CA THR A 57 11.92 7.82 5.26
C THR A 57 11.01 7.29 4.15
N ILE A 58 9.69 7.20 4.41
CA ILE A 58 8.71 6.73 3.41
C ILE A 58 8.59 7.71 2.24
N LEU A 59 8.62 9.02 2.49
CA LEU A 59 8.56 10.03 1.44
C LEU A 59 9.83 10.04 0.58
N ALA A 60 11.00 9.78 1.16
CA ALA A 60 12.24 9.61 0.43
C ALA A 60 12.21 8.37 -0.47
N ALA A 61 11.79 7.21 0.07
CA ALA A 61 11.61 5.99 -0.71
C ALA A 61 10.59 6.18 -1.85
N ARG A 62 9.45 6.83 -1.56
CA ARG A 62 8.45 7.19 -2.57
C ARG A 62 9.06 8.00 -3.71
N ARG A 63 9.86 9.03 -3.39
CA ARG A 63 10.54 9.85 -4.40
C ARG A 63 11.43 9.01 -5.30
N GLU A 64 12.27 8.15 -4.72
CA GLU A 64 13.18 7.30 -5.49
C GLU A 64 12.45 6.43 -6.51
N ILE A 65 11.32 5.84 -6.11
CA ILE A 65 10.47 5.03 -6.99
C ILE A 65 9.92 5.88 -8.14
N LEU A 66 9.40 7.08 -7.82
CA LEU A 66 8.84 7.97 -8.83
C LEU A 66 9.91 8.49 -9.80
N GLU A 67 11.14 8.76 -9.34
CA GLU A 67 12.26 9.12 -10.20
C GLU A 67 12.66 7.99 -11.16
N ARG A 68 12.58 6.73 -10.72
CA ARG A 68 12.78 5.55 -11.59
C ARG A 68 11.68 5.46 -12.66
N LEU A 69 10.42 5.66 -12.27
CA LEU A 69 9.27 5.62 -13.19
C LEU A 69 9.28 6.79 -14.19
N ASP A 70 9.66 7.99 -13.76
CA ASP A 70 9.77 9.16 -14.63
C ASP A 70 10.88 8.99 -15.68
N ARG A 71 12.03 8.42 -15.29
CA ARG A 71 13.11 8.06 -16.22
C ARG A 71 12.66 7.08 -17.29
N GLN A 72 11.73 6.19 -16.95
CA GLN A 72 11.15 5.21 -17.87
C GLN A 72 9.97 5.77 -18.69
N GLY A 73 9.55 7.02 -18.44
CA GLY A 73 8.46 7.68 -19.16
C GLY A 73 7.06 7.22 -18.76
N TYR A 74 6.91 6.62 -17.57
CA TYR A 74 5.62 6.15 -17.07
C TYR A 74 4.79 7.25 -16.39
N LEU A 75 5.38 8.40 -16.07
CA LEU A 75 4.69 9.50 -15.38
C LEU A 75 4.40 10.66 -16.33
N ASP A 76 3.29 11.35 -16.06
CA ASP A 76 2.94 12.60 -16.73
C ASP A 76 3.76 13.76 -16.13
N ARG A 77 4.67 14.31 -16.95
CA ARG A 77 5.58 15.40 -16.58
C ARG A 77 4.91 16.77 -16.51
N ASN A 78 3.63 16.88 -16.88
CA ASN A 78 2.85 18.09 -16.65
C ASN A 78 2.45 18.26 -15.18
N HIS A 79 2.66 17.22 -14.36
CA HIS A 79 2.40 17.23 -12.93
C HIS A 79 3.71 17.15 -12.13
N PRO A 80 3.74 17.70 -10.90
CA PRO A 80 4.84 17.47 -9.96
C PRO A 80 5.13 15.97 -9.77
N LEU A 81 6.42 15.60 -9.75
CA LEU A 81 6.86 14.20 -9.64
C LEU A 81 6.17 13.44 -8.50
N MET A 82 6.06 14.06 -7.32
CA MET A 82 5.52 13.43 -6.12
C MET A 82 4.02 13.13 -6.18
N ASP A 83 3.28 13.77 -7.09
CA ASP A 83 1.87 13.48 -7.34
C ASP A 83 1.72 12.09 -7.99
N GLY A 84 2.74 11.62 -8.69
CA GLY A 84 2.79 10.26 -9.26
C GLY A 84 1.69 10.01 -10.29
N VAL A 85 1.32 11.04 -11.05
CA VAL A 85 0.30 10.94 -12.10
C VAL A 85 0.85 10.09 -13.25
N ALA A 86 0.16 8.99 -13.57
CA ALA A 86 0.54 8.11 -14.66
C ALA A 86 0.27 8.77 -16.02
N HIS A 87 1.15 8.54 -16.98
CA HIS A 87 0.93 9.00 -18.36
C HIS A 87 -0.22 8.20 -19.01
N GLU A 88 -1.11 8.82 -19.80
CA GLU A 88 -2.28 8.14 -20.38
C GLU A 88 -1.92 6.87 -21.19
N LYS A 89 -0.78 6.92 -21.89
CA LYS A 89 -0.24 5.78 -22.67
C LYS A 89 0.50 4.73 -21.84
N SER A 90 0.71 4.99 -20.56
CA SER A 90 1.35 4.05 -19.63
C SER A 90 0.33 3.16 -18.91
N ALA A 91 -0.95 3.18 -19.34
CA ALA A 91 -1.94 2.20 -18.93
C ALA A 91 -1.31 0.82 -19.09
N VAL A 92 -0.91 0.26 -17.95
CA VAL A 92 -0.23 -1.02 -17.87
C VAL A 92 -1.16 -2.02 -18.52
N SER A 93 -0.85 -2.44 -19.74
CA SER A 93 -1.50 -3.60 -20.33
C SER A 93 -1.34 -4.73 -19.31
N ALA A 94 -2.46 -5.33 -18.91
CA ALA A 94 -2.57 -6.27 -17.80
C ALA A 94 -1.62 -7.50 -17.92
N GLU A 95 -0.93 -7.64 -19.05
CA GLU A 95 0.04 -8.69 -19.37
C GLU A 95 1.47 -8.41 -18.90
N SER A 96 1.85 -7.16 -18.57
CA SER A 96 3.18 -6.84 -18.02
C SER A 96 3.11 -6.56 -16.51
N LYS A 97 2.74 -7.59 -15.74
CA LYS A 97 2.94 -7.62 -14.27
C LYS A 97 4.43 -7.81 -13.95
N HIS A 98 5.25 -6.82 -14.27
CA HIS A 98 6.43 -6.59 -13.43
C HIS A 98 5.91 -5.80 -12.23
N ILE A 99 5.49 -6.54 -11.20
CA ILE A 99 5.45 -5.98 -9.85
C ILE A 99 6.89 -5.51 -9.63
N TYR A 100 7.12 -4.21 -9.69
CA TYR A 100 8.33 -3.61 -9.15
C TYR A 100 8.24 -3.81 -7.64
N VAL A 101 8.58 -5.01 -7.18
CA VAL A 101 9.11 -5.20 -5.84
C VAL A 101 10.39 -4.40 -5.89
N VAL A 102 10.32 -3.15 -5.43
CA VAL A 102 11.52 -2.42 -5.10
C VAL A 102 12.10 -3.28 -3.98
N ASP A 103 13.18 -3.99 -4.27
CA ASP A 103 14.10 -4.46 -3.25
C ASP A 103 14.51 -3.19 -2.50
N ILE A 104 13.72 -2.84 -1.48
CA ILE A 104 14.20 -2.07 -0.37
C ILE A 104 15.17 -3.06 0.25
N ASP A 105 16.44 -2.92 -0.12
CA ASP A 105 17.55 -3.63 0.47
C ASP A 105 17.48 -3.32 1.97
N MET A 106 16.73 -4.15 2.68
CA MET A 106 16.42 -4.01 4.09
C MET A 106 17.65 -4.51 4.84
N GLN A 107 18.77 -3.83 4.65
CA GLN A 107 19.86 -3.81 5.62
C GLN A 107 19.44 -2.92 6.80
N CYS A 108 18.23 -3.14 7.33
CA CYS A 108 17.91 -2.81 8.70
C CYS A 108 18.64 -3.84 9.56
N ASN A 109 19.87 -3.50 9.93
CA ASN A 109 20.57 -4.11 11.04
C ASN A 109 19.78 -3.79 12.31
N ILE A 110 18.78 -4.60 12.62
CA ILE A 110 18.11 -4.59 13.92
C ILE A 110 19.14 -5.17 14.90
N ILE A 111 19.76 -4.26 15.65
CA ILE A 111 20.42 -4.57 16.93
C ILE A 111 19.35 -4.54 18.02
#